data_AF-A0A9X1YQW9-F1
#
_entry.id   AF-A0A9X1YQW9-F1
#
_cell.length_a   1.000
_cell.length_b   1.000
_cell.length_c   1.000
_cell.angle_alpha   90.00
_cell.angle_beta   90.00
_cell.angle_gamma   90.00
#
_symmetry.space_group_name_H-M   'P 1'
#
loop_
_entity.id
_entity.type
_entity.pdbx_description
1 polymer ?
#
loop_
_entity_poly.entity_id
_entity_poly.type
_entity_poly.pdbx_seq_one_letter_code
_entity_poly.pdbx_strand_id
1 'polypeptide(L)' 'MENTFKQPLFVVGMPLFVVGICIASPGFWIPGLVFMVIGFSQRSKG' A
#
# COMPACT_ATOMS: atom_id res chain seq x y z
N MET A 1 -26.70 -1.30 -13.47
CA MET A 1 -25.38 -1.31 -12.80
C MET A 1 -24.24 -0.79 -13.68
N GLU A 2 -24.42 -0.70 -14.99
CA GLU A 2 -23.38 -0.28 -15.95
C GLU A 2 -23.05 1.22 -15.85
N ASN A 3 -24.03 2.04 -15.46
CA ASN A 3 -23.87 3.49 -15.32
C ASN A 3 -23.18 3.91 -14.02
N THR A 4 -23.26 3.09 -12.97
CA THR A 4 -22.55 3.31 -11.69
C THR A 4 -21.05 3.10 -11.85
N PHE A 5 -20.65 2.16 -12.71
CA PHE A 5 -19.25 1.87 -13.02
C PHE A 5 -18.57 2.96 -13.88
N LYS A 6 -19.33 3.87 -14.49
CA LYS A 6 -18.80 5.01 -15.26
C LYS A 6 -18.59 6.26 -14.43
N GLN A 7 -19.07 6.27 -13.19
CA GLN A 7 -18.86 7.41 -12.29
C GLN A 7 -17.38 7.43 -11.92
N PRO A 8 -16.64 8.53 -12.18
CA PRO A 8 -15.20 8.58 -11.97
C PRO A 8 -14.84 8.28 -10.51
N LEU A 9 -15.72 8.63 -9.59
CA LEU A 9 -15.58 8.38 -8.16
C LEU A 9 -15.60 6.88 -7.80
N PHE A 10 -16.32 6.05 -8.55
CA PHE A 10 -16.36 4.60 -8.33
C PHE A 10 -15.17 3.88 -8.99
N VAL A 11 -14.83 4.28 -10.22
CA VAL A 11 -13.68 3.75 -10.98
C VAL A 11 -12.36 4.02 -10.26
N VAL A 12 -12.23 5.21 -9.67
CA VAL A 12 -11.03 5.63 -8.95
C VAL A 12 -11.12 5.22 -7.49
N GLY A 13 -12.30 5.28 -6.87
CA GLY A 13 -12.49 4.94 -5.45
C GLY A 13 -12.25 3.47 -5.12
N MET A 14 -12.71 2.54 -5.95
CA MET A 14 -12.50 1.09 -5.76
C MET A 14 -11.01 0.71 -5.69
N PRO A 15 -10.14 1.04 -6.66
CA PRO A 15 -8.73 0.70 -6.60
C PRO A 15 -7.99 1.46 -5.49
N LEU A 16 -8.34 2.73 -5.22
CA LEU A 16 -7.76 3.47 -4.09
C LEU A 16 -8.14 2.86 -2.74
N PHE A 17 -9.34 2.31 -2.61
CA PHE A 17 -9.79 1.62 -1.40
C PHE A 17 -9.02 0.31 -1.20
N VAL A 18 -8.80 -0.46 -2.27
CA VAL A 18 -7.99 -1.70 -2.22
C VAL A 18 -6.54 -1.37 -1.84
N VAL A 19 -5.93 -0.39 -2.50
CA VAL A 19 -4.56 0.07 -2.17
C VAL A 19 -4.51 0.62 -0.74
N GLY A 20 -5.52 1.39 -0.33
CA GLY A 20 -5.67 1.91 1.02
C GLY A 20 -5.73 0.81 2.07
N ILE A 21 -6.44 -0.30 1.83
CA ILE A 21 -6.48 -1.46 2.73
C ILE A 21 -5.14 -2.20 2.75
N CYS A 22 -4.49 -2.39 1.60
CA CYS A 22 -3.17 -3.01 1.53
C CYS A 22 -2.11 -2.20 2.29
N ILE A 23 -2.20 -0.87 2.22
CA ILE A 23 -1.34 0.04 2.98
C ILE A 23 -1.77 0.07 4.46
N ALA A 24 -3.06 0.05 4.79
CA ALA A 24 -3.49 0.08 6.18
C ALA A 24 -3.19 -1.23 6.93
N SER A 25 -2.95 -2.34 6.22
CA SER A 25 -2.63 -3.62 6.84
C SER A 25 -1.24 -3.59 7.49
N PRO A 26 -1.16 -3.61 8.83
CA PRO A 26 0.13 -3.55 9.53
C PRO A 26 1.00 -4.77 9.19
N GLY A 27 0.38 -5.91 8.84
CA GLY A 27 1.08 -7.12 8.43
C GLY A 27 1.91 -6.97 7.14
N PHE A 28 1.59 -6.00 6.28
CA PHE A 28 2.40 -5.72 5.07
C PHE A 28 3.50 -4.67 5.33
N TRP A 29 3.24 -3.73 6.25
CA TRP A 29 4.23 -2.72 6.64
C TRP A 29 5.37 -3.27 7.50
N ILE A 30 5.08 -4.19 8.41
CA ILE A 30 6.08 -4.74 9.32
C ILE A 30 7.25 -5.40 8.55
N PRO A 31 7.03 -6.27 7.55
CA PRO A 31 8.12 -6.81 6.73
C PRO A 31 8.89 -5.71 6.00
N GLY A 32 8.20 -4.77 5.37
CA GLY A 32 8.84 -3.68 4.61
C GLY A 32 9.73 -2.78 5.49
N LEU A 33 9.26 -2.42 6.68
CA LEU A 33 10.03 -1.66 7.67
C LEU A 33 11.21 -2.47 8.22
N VAL A 34 11.03 -3.76 8.48
CA VAL A 34 12.11 -4.64 8.93
C VAL A 34 13.22 -4.72 7.88
N PHE A 35 12.89 -4.94 6.60
CA PHE A 35 13.89 -4.93 5.53
C PHE A 35 14.57 -3.56 5.37
N MET A 36 13.81 -2.47 5.50
CA MET A 36 14.36 -1.11 5.43
C MET A 36 15.37 -0.85 6.57
N VAL A 37 15.04 -1.24 7.81
CA VAL A 37 15.94 -1.11 8.97
C VAL A 37 17.18 -2.00 8.82
N ILE A 38 17.02 -3.23 8.34
CA ILE A 38 18.15 -4.14 8.07
C ILE A 38 19.09 -3.52 7.03
N GLY A 39 18.55 -3.03 5.90
CA GLY A 39 19.36 -2.37 4.87
C GLY A 39 20.06 -1.11 5.37
N PHE A 40 19.39 -0.32 6.22
CA PHE A 40 20.01 0.86 6.84
C PHE A 40 21.13 0.48 7.82
N SER A 41 20.95 -0.58 8.60
CA SER A 41 21.97 -1.12 9.50
C SER A 41 23.19 -1.66 8.76
N GLN A 42 22.97 -2.30 7.59
CA GLN A 42 24.07 -2.74 6.72
C GLN A 42 24.84 -1.55 6.11
N ARG A 43 24.14 -0.48 5.71
CA ARG A 43 24.76 0.72 5.16
C ARG A 43 25.55 1.54 6.19
N SER A 44 25.15 1.49 7.47
CA SER A 44 25.87 2.17 8.56
C SER A 44 27.18 1.47 8.99
N LYS A 45 27.43 0.23 8.54
CA LYS A 45 28.61 -0.58 8.89
C LYS A 45 29.69 -0.59 7.81
N GLY A 46 29.51 0.19 6.74
CA GLY A 46 30.48 0.39 5.65
C GLY A 46 31.19 1.73 5.75
#